data_AF-A0A7I4XSW3-F1
#
_entry.id   AF-A0A7I4XSW3-F1
#
_cell.length_a   1.000
_cell.length_b   1.000
_cell.length_c   1.000
_cell.angle_alpha   90.00
_cell.angle_beta   90.00
_cell.angle_gamma   90.00
#
_symmetry.space_group_name_H-M   'P 1'
#
loop_
_entity.id
_entity.type
_entity.pdbx_description
1 polymer ?
#
loop_
_entity_poly.entity_id
_entity_poly.type
_entity_poly.pdbx_seq_one_letter_code
_entity_poly.pdbx_strand_id
1 'polypeptide(L)'
;MSELTTEQGIWTISHLYGWWQLHFYPSVMEILYLTPIVVAQWPSSREILGTCASSMVVAVVARKLELTRAEKHVHNFMMDTQLTKKLKHSAANVLRETWLIYKFRKKVEKVDYARIRQHQRKFLVAIYEMRKVKRDQRKLAENFVSLGDVAKTSSNTYDLIQDVHSTQEGLSLRITASNTN
;
A
#
# COMPACT_ATOMS: atom_id res chain seq x y z
N MET A 1 59.96 16.13 13.48
CA MET A 1 59.01 17.17 13.10
C MET A 1 58.29 16.69 11.86
N SER A 2 57.03 16.26 12.05
CA SER A 2 55.84 16.63 11.26
C SER A 2 55.85 16.01 9.85
N GLU A 3 55.04 15.02 9.50
CA GLU A 3 53.63 14.81 9.84
C GLU A 3 53.31 13.32 9.94
N LEU A 4 52.83 12.92 11.12
CA LEU A 4 52.04 11.71 11.31
C LEU A 4 50.59 12.02 10.89
N THR A 5 49.90 10.98 10.42
CA THR A 5 48.43 10.73 10.50
C THR A 5 47.48 10.96 9.31
N THR A 6 47.94 11.11 8.05
CA THR A 6 46.98 11.14 6.90
C THR A 6 47.15 10.03 5.87
N GLU A 7 48.22 9.23 5.93
CA GLU A 7 48.48 8.19 4.92
C GLU A 7 47.58 6.94 5.09
N GLN A 8 47.24 6.53 6.31
CA GLN A 8 46.51 5.27 6.52
C GLN A 8 45.02 5.33 6.12
N GLY A 9 44.44 6.53 5.96
CA GLY A 9 43.04 6.72 5.53
C GLY A 9 42.86 6.86 4.01
N ILE A 10 43.90 7.24 3.27
CA ILE A 10 43.83 7.54 1.83
C ILE A 10 43.99 6.26 0.99
N TRP A 11 44.78 5.29 1.48
CA TRP A 11 45.00 4.02 0.80
C TRP A 11 43.76 3.11 0.76
N THR A 12 42.87 3.17 1.77
CA THR A 12 41.66 2.32 1.80
C THR A 12 40.54 2.84 0.91
N ILE A 13 40.38 4.16 0.78
CA ILE A 13 39.39 4.79 -0.11
C ILE A 13 39.85 4.70 -1.57
N SER A 14 41.15 4.88 -1.85
CA SER A 14 41.68 4.77 -3.22
C SER A 14 41.57 3.35 -3.78
N HIS A 15 41.72 2.31 -2.96
CA HIS A 15 41.60 0.93 -3.42
C HIS A 15 40.14 0.52 -3.73
N LEU A 16 39.17 1.06 -2.98
CA LEU A 16 37.74 0.88 -3.25
C LEU A 16 37.30 1.64 -4.52
N TYR A 17 37.81 2.85 -4.75
CA TYR A 17 37.57 3.59 -5.98
C TYR A 17 38.19 2.91 -7.21
N GLY A 18 39.41 2.38 -7.10
CA GLY A 18 40.09 1.67 -8.19
C GLY A 18 39.38 0.38 -8.62
N TRP A 19 38.82 -0.38 -7.67
CA TRP A 19 38.01 -1.58 -7.98
C TRP A 19 36.65 -1.24 -8.62
N TRP A 20 36.01 -0.15 -8.20
CA TRP A 20 34.76 0.32 -8.80
C TRP A 20 34.96 0.86 -10.23
N GLN A 21 36.10 1.50 -10.50
CA GLN A 21 36.45 2.03 -11.81
C GLN A 21 36.84 0.96 -12.85
N LEU A 22 37.49 -0.13 -12.44
CA LEU A 22 37.99 -1.14 -13.38
C LEU A 22 36.95 -2.20 -13.78
N HIS A 23 35.93 -2.47 -12.95
CA HIS A 23 34.97 -3.55 -13.23
C HIS A 23 33.57 -3.11 -13.67
N PHE A 24 33.14 -1.87 -13.41
CA PHE A 24 31.77 -1.44 -13.67
C PHE A 24 31.64 -0.25 -14.63
N TYR A 25 32.76 0.30 -15.10
CA TYR A 25 32.80 1.52 -15.90
C TYR A 25 33.09 1.40 -17.42
N PRO A 26 33.47 0.25 -18.01
CA PRO A 26 33.62 0.18 -19.48
C PRO A 26 32.28 0.30 -20.23
N SER A 27 31.16 -0.10 -19.62
CA SER A 27 29.87 -0.20 -20.34
C SER A 27 28.98 1.04 -20.24
N VAL A 28 29.29 2.00 -19.36
CA VAL A 28 28.42 3.17 -19.10
C VAL A 28 28.98 4.44 -19.74
N MET A 29 30.30 4.52 -19.93
CA MET A 29 30.96 5.70 -20.53
C MET A 29 30.96 5.69 -22.06
N GLU A 30 30.81 4.54 -22.71
CA GLU A 30 30.65 4.46 -24.18
C GLU A 30 29.23 4.90 -24.63
N ILE A 31 28.25 4.79 -23.74
CA ILE A 31 26.85 5.19 -23.99
C ILE A 31 26.66 6.71 -23.85
N LEU A 32 27.45 7.37 -22.99
CA LEU A 32 27.25 8.80 -22.68
C LEU A 32 28.00 9.77 -23.60
N TYR A 33 29.07 9.36 -24.29
CA TYR A 33 29.86 10.28 -25.12
C TYR A 33 29.44 10.35 -26.60
N LEU A 34 28.55 9.47 -27.07
CA LEU A 34 28.08 9.47 -28.47
C LEU A 34 26.69 10.10 -28.69
N THR A 35 26.07 10.71 -27.67
CA THR A 35 24.70 11.25 -27.78
C THR A 35 24.49 12.69 -27.32
N PRO A 36 25.26 13.70 -27.81
CA PRO A 36 24.78 15.08 -27.80
C PRO A 36 24.44 15.66 -29.19
N ILE A 37 24.32 14.83 -30.26
CA ILE A 37 23.95 15.31 -31.61
C ILE A 37 22.52 14.89 -32.06
N VAL A 38 21.88 13.92 -31.40
CA VAL A 38 20.57 13.37 -31.84
C VAL A 38 19.38 13.84 -30.99
N VAL A 39 19.54 14.88 -30.16
CA VAL A 39 18.39 15.50 -29.45
C VAL A 39 17.53 16.39 -30.38
N ALA A 40 17.90 16.52 -31.67
CA ALA A 40 17.13 17.27 -32.67
C ALA A 40 16.56 16.40 -33.81
N GLN A 41 16.52 15.08 -33.66
CA GLN A 41 15.96 14.21 -34.70
C GLN A 41 14.74 13.48 -34.14
N TRP A 42 13.57 13.87 -34.64
CA TRP A 42 12.27 13.24 -34.40
C TRP A 42 12.41 11.73 -34.17
N PRO A 43 11.80 11.18 -33.09
CA PRO A 43 11.91 9.76 -32.79
C PRO A 43 11.57 8.97 -34.05
N SER A 44 12.49 8.13 -34.50
CA SER A 44 12.28 7.32 -35.70
C SER A 44 10.98 6.54 -35.51
N SER A 45 10.15 6.44 -36.56
CA SER A 45 8.77 5.91 -36.49
C SER A 45 8.67 4.53 -35.79
N ARG A 46 9.76 3.76 -35.82
CA ARG A 46 9.89 2.44 -35.18
C ARG A 46 9.99 2.50 -33.65
N GLU A 47 10.65 3.51 -33.09
CA GLU A 47 10.78 3.68 -31.64
C GLU A 47 9.46 4.14 -31.00
N ILE A 48 8.74 5.02 -31.70
CA ILE A 48 7.39 5.45 -31.28
C ILE A 48 6.45 4.24 -31.17
N LEU A 49 6.41 3.38 -32.19
CA LEU A 49 5.56 2.18 -32.20
C LEU A 49 5.92 1.20 -31.08
N GLY A 50 7.22 1.01 -30.80
CA GLY A 50 7.69 0.14 -29.72
C GLY A 50 7.28 0.63 -28.33
N THR A 51 7.47 1.92 -28.05
CA THR A 51 7.07 2.52 -26.76
C THR A 51 5.55 2.56 -26.61
N CYS A 52 4.80 2.86 -27.67
CA CYS A 52 3.34 2.82 -27.68
C CYS A 52 2.80 1.40 -27.46
N ALA A 53 3.43 0.37 -28.04
CA ALA A 53 3.03 -1.01 -27.82
C ALA A 53 3.29 -1.44 -26.37
N SER A 54 4.45 -1.10 -25.81
CA SER A 54 4.78 -1.42 -24.41
C SER A 54 3.84 -0.72 -23.42
N SER A 55 3.55 0.57 -23.62
CA SER A 55 2.62 1.31 -22.76
C SER A 55 1.18 0.78 -22.87
N MET A 56 0.74 0.39 -24.07
CA MET A 56 -0.58 -0.21 -24.27
C MET A 56 -0.72 -1.55 -23.54
N VAL A 57 0.31 -2.40 -23.59
CA VAL A 57 0.32 -3.68 -22.86
C VAL A 57 0.27 -3.45 -21.36
N VAL A 58 1.08 -2.55 -20.81
CA VAL A 58 1.05 -2.22 -19.37
C VAL A 58 -0.33 -1.69 -18.97
N ALA A 59 -0.96 -0.82 -19.78
CA ALA A 59 -2.30 -0.31 -19.53
C ALA A 59 -3.40 -1.38 -19.60
N VAL A 60 -3.26 -2.38 -20.48
CA VAL A 60 -4.20 -3.52 -20.56
C VAL A 60 -4.02 -4.45 -19.36
N VAL A 61 -2.77 -4.78 -19.01
CA VAL A 61 -2.45 -5.62 -17.86
C VAL A 61 -2.91 -4.96 -16.57
N ALA A 62 -2.70 -3.64 -16.39
CA ALA A 62 -3.20 -2.90 -15.24
C ALA A 62 -4.74 -3.00 -15.11
N ARG A 63 -5.48 -2.83 -16.21
CA ARG A 63 -6.95 -2.99 -16.23
C ARG A 63 -7.42 -4.41 -15.93
N LYS A 64 -6.60 -5.43 -16.23
CA LYS A 64 -6.89 -6.83 -15.90
C LYS A 64 -6.49 -7.21 -14.47
N LEU A 65 -5.52 -6.49 -13.88
CA LEU A 65 -5.07 -6.66 -12.49
C LEU A 65 -5.91 -5.87 -11.48
N GLU A 66 -6.71 -4.90 -11.94
CA GLU A 66 -7.76 -4.32 -11.12
C GLU A 66 -8.79 -5.41 -10.77
N LEU A 67 -8.66 -5.99 -9.58
CA LEU A 67 -9.64 -6.95 -9.06
C LEU A 67 -11.05 -6.38 -9.29
N THR A 68 -11.88 -7.20 -9.93
CA THR A 68 -13.27 -6.85 -10.22
C THR A 68 -14.01 -6.57 -8.90
N ARG A 69 -15.08 -5.78 -8.97
CA ARG A 69 -15.86 -5.38 -7.77
C ARG A 69 -16.28 -6.57 -6.91
N ALA A 70 -16.54 -7.73 -7.52
CA ALA A 70 -16.88 -8.98 -6.84
C ALA A 70 -15.68 -9.59 -6.10
N GLU A 71 -14.50 -9.66 -6.72
CA GLU A 71 -13.28 -10.18 -6.10
C GLU A 71 -12.84 -9.31 -4.90
N LYS A 72 -12.98 -7.99 -5.02
CA LYS A 72 -12.73 -7.06 -3.90
C LYS A 72 -13.67 -7.32 -2.72
N HIS A 73 -14.95 -7.61 -3.01
CA HIS A 73 -15.93 -7.91 -1.97
C HIS A 73 -15.60 -9.23 -1.24
N VAL A 74 -15.23 -10.27 -1.99
CA VAL A 74 -14.80 -11.56 -1.42
C VAL A 74 -13.50 -11.40 -0.62
N HIS A 75 -12.52 -10.65 -1.14
CA HIS A 75 -11.27 -10.38 -0.44
C HIS A 75 -11.49 -9.63 0.88
N ASN A 76 -12.33 -8.59 0.86
CA ASN A 76 -12.66 -7.84 2.07
C ASN A 76 -13.42 -8.67 3.10
N PHE A 77 -14.34 -9.54 2.66
CA PHE A 77 -15.02 -10.49 3.55
C PHE A 77 -14.05 -11.50 4.16
N MET A 78 -13.13 -12.04 3.36
CA MET A 78 -12.09 -12.95 3.83
C MET A 78 -11.14 -12.27 4.83
N MET A 79 -10.76 -11.02 4.56
CA MET A 79 -9.87 -10.27 5.44
C MET A 79 -10.53 -9.94 6.80
N ASP A 80 -11.81 -9.55 6.80
CA ASP A 80 -12.56 -9.27 8.03
C ASP A 80 -12.76 -10.54 8.90
N THR A 81 -13.13 -11.65 8.26
CA THR A 81 -13.26 -12.93 8.97
C THR A 81 -11.92 -13.42 9.54
N GLN A 82 -10.80 -13.22 8.84
CA GLN A 82 -9.48 -13.53 9.35
C GLN A 82 -9.06 -12.64 10.53
N LEU A 83 -9.28 -11.32 10.44
CA LEU A 83 -8.95 -10.39 11.52
C LEU A 83 -9.76 -10.68 12.78
N THR A 84 -11.05 -11.00 12.63
CA THR A 84 -11.91 -11.37 13.76
C THR A 84 -11.43 -12.65 14.45
N LYS A 85 -10.98 -13.66 13.69
CA LYS A 85 -10.36 -14.87 14.27
C LYS A 85 -9.05 -14.56 15.00
N LYS A 86 -8.17 -13.75 14.40
CA LYS A 86 -6.89 -13.33 15.01
C LYS A 86 -7.09 -12.51 16.28
N LEU A 87 -8.12 -11.67 16.34
CA LEU A 87 -8.47 -10.88 17.51
C LEU A 87 -8.90 -11.77 18.67
N LYS A 88 -9.80 -12.74 18.42
CA LYS A 88 -10.24 -13.72 19.43
C LYS A 88 -9.07 -14.57 19.93
N HIS A 89 -8.20 -15.03 19.03
CA HIS A 89 -7.01 -15.79 19.40
C HIS A 89 -6.04 -14.98 20.28
N SER A 90 -5.76 -13.73 19.89
CA SER A 90 -4.87 -12.85 20.65
C SER A 90 -5.46 -12.52 22.02
N ALA A 91 -6.76 -12.25 22.11
CA ALA A 91 -7.45 -12.02 23.38
C ALA A 91 -7.38 -13.24 24.31
N ALA A 92 -7.55 -14.46 23.77
CA ALA A 92 -7.38 -15.69 24.54
C ALA A 92 -5.95 -15.84 25.08
N ASN A 93 -4.94 -15.48 24.28
CA ASN A 93 -3.54 -15.48 24.73
C ASN A 93 -3.29 -14.45 25.83
N VAL A 94 -3.89 -13.25 25.76
CA VAL A 94 -3.81 -12.24 26.82
C VAL A 94 -4.35 -12.80 28.15
N LEU A 95 -5.52 -13.44 28.13
CA LEU A 95 -6.12 -14.06 29.32
C LEU A 95 -5.26 -15.21 29.86
N ARG A 96 -4.77 -16.08 28.97
CA ARG A 96 -3.90 -17.21 29.32
C ARG A 96 -2.63 -16.74 30.03
N GLU A 97 -1.92 -15.78 29.45
CA GLU A 97 -0.67 -15.28 30.04
C GLU A 97 -0.92 -14.49 31.32
N THR A 98 -2.03 -13.72 31.42
CA THR A 98 -2.44 -13.05 32.67
C THR A 98 -2.64 -14.06 33.80
N TRP A 99 -3.35 -15.15 33.52
CA TRP A 99 -3.58 -16.22 34.49
C TRP A 99 -2.26 -16.91 34.90
N LEU A 100 -1.39 -17.23 33.95
CA LEU A 100 -0.10 -17.87 34.24
C LEU A 100 0.81 -16.98 35.08
N ILE A 101 0.86 -15.67 34.79
CA ILE A 101 1.58 -14.69 35.62
C ILE A 101 1.03 -14.70 37.05
N TYR A 102 -0.30 -14.67 37.21
CA TYR A 102 -0.93 -14.70 38.54
C TYR A 102 -0.60 -16.01 39.28
N LYS A 103 -0.74 -17.16 38.63
CA LYS A 103 -0.44 -18.48 39.19
C LYS A 103 0.99 -18.56 39.70
N PHE A 104 1.98 -18.24 38.87
CA PHE A 104 3.39 -18.34 39.23
C PHE A 104 3.85 -17.28 40.24
N ARG A 105 3.10 -16.17 40.39
CA ARG A 105 3.41 -15.12 41.36
C ARG A 105 2.77 -15.32 42.73
N LYS A 106 1.57 -15.91 42.80
CA LYS A 106 0.75 -15.97 44.04
C LYS A 106 0.45 -17.38 44.54
N LYS A 107 0.54 -18.41 43.70
CA LYS A 107 0.00 -19.76 43.99
C LYS A 107 1.07 -20.86 43.96
N VAL A 108 2.35 -20.50 44.00
CA VAL A 108 3.50 -21.43 43.99
C VAL A 108 4.39 -21.14 45.20
N GLU A 109 4.84 -22.20 45.86
CA GLU A 109 5.62 -22.17 47.10
C GLU A 109 7.04 -21.58 46.91
N LYS A 110 7.65 -21.78 45.73
CA LYS A 110 8.90 -21.13 45.31
C LYS A 110 8.70 -20.36 44.01
N VAL A 111 8.94 -19.04 44.04
CA VAL A 111 8.74 -18.16 42.90
C VAL A 111 9.93 -18.24 41.93
N ASP A 112 9.66 -18.64 40.69
CA ASP A 112 10.63 -18.62 39.60
C ASP A 112 10.46 -17.34 38.76
N TYR A 113 11.33 -16.35 39.02
CA TYR A 113 11.32 -15.07 38.31
C TYR A 113 11.67 -15.18 36.81
N ALA A 114 12.37 -16.23 36.38
CA ALA A 114 12.68 -16.42 34.96
C ALA A 114 11.42 -16.80 34.17
N ARG A 115 10.61 -17.72 34.70
CA ARG A 115 9.32 -18.11 34.11
C ARG A 115 8.32 -16.95 34.09
N ILE A 116 8.25 -16.17 35.17
CA ILE A 116 7.38 -14.98 35.21
C ILE A 116 7.76 -13.97 34.12
N ARG A 117 9.06 -13.68 33.95
CA ARG A 117 9.53 -12.79 32.88
C ARG A 117 9.22 -13.32 31.49
N GLN A 118 9.26 -14.64 31.28
CA GLN A 118 8.87 -15.24 30.01
C GLN A 118 7.37 -15.04 29.72
N HIS A 119 6.49 -15.29 30.71
CA HIS A 119 5.05 -15.06 30.57
C HIS A 119 4.70 -13.58 30.41
N GLN A 120 5.41 -12.68 31.08
CA GLN A 120 5.26 -11.23 30.89
C GLN A 120 5.62 -10.80 29.46
N ARG A 121 6.71 -11.31 28.88
CA ARG A 121 7.05 -11.04 27.47
C ARG A 121 5.95 -11.53 26.53
N LYS A 122 5.47 -12.76 26.72
CA LYS A 122 4.38 -13.34 25.92
C LYS A 122 3.08 -12.55 26.07
N PHE A 123 2.77 -12.08 27.28
CA PHE A 123 1.62 -11.21 27.56
C PHE A 123 1.71 -9.88 26.80
N LEU A 124 2.86 -9.20 26.85
CA LEU A 124 3.07 -7.94 26.13
C LEU A 124 2.95 -8.11 24.61
N VAL A 125 3.49 -9.21 24.07
CA VAL A 125 3.34 -9.56 22.65
C VAL A 125 1.87 -9.80 22.30
N ALA A 126 1.13 -10.56 23.10
CA ALA A 126 -0.29 -10.81 22.86
C ALA A 126 -1.13 -9.52 22.89
N ILE A 127 -0.82 -8.59 23.80
CA ILE A 127 -1.44 -7.26 23.84
C ILE A 127 -1.09 -6.45 22.59
N TYR A 128 0.15 -6.48 22.16
CA TYR A 128 0.59 -5.76 20.96
C TYR A 128 -0.15 -6.27 19.72
N GLU A 129 -0.19 -7.59 19.52
CA GLU A 129 -0.90 -8.23 18.41
C GLU A 129 -2.39 -7.92 18.44
N MET A 130 -3.04 -8.01 19.61
CA MET A 130 -4.45 -7.66 19.75
C MET A 130 -4.72 -6.19 19.36
N ARG A 131 -3.86 -5.26 19.77
CA ARG A 131 -3.96 -3.83 19.40
C ARG A 131 -3.71 -3.60 17.93
N LYS A 132 -2.77 -4.32 17.32
CA LYS A 132 -2.48 -4.26 15.89
C LYS A 132 -3.69 -4.73 15.07
N VAL A 133 -4.22 -5.92 15.38
CA VAL A 133 -5.41 -6.47 14.72
C VAL A 133 -6.62 -5.53 14.86
N LYS A 134 -6.82 -4.92 16.02
CA LYS A 134 -7.89 -3.92 16.24
C LYS A 134 -7.72 -2.66 15.38
N ARG A 135 -6.48 -2.19 15.18
CA ARG A 135 -6.20 -1.07 14.26
C ARG A 135 -6.47 -1.47 12.82
N ASP A 136 -6.09 -2.68 12.43
CA ASP A 136 -6.33 -3.18 11.07
C ASP A 136 -7.84 -3.31 10.79
N GLN A 137 -8.65 -3.75 11.77
CA GLN A 137 -10.12 -3.71 11.66
C GLN A 137 -10.67 -2.29 11.44
N ARG A 138 -10.15 -1.27 12.14
CA ARG A 138 -10.58 0.13 11.96
C ARG A 138 -10.28 0.63 10.55
N LYS A 139 -9.08 0.35 10.04
CA LYS A 139 -8.70 0.71 8.67
C LYS A 139 -9.64 0.08 7.65
N LEU A 140 -10.04 -1.17 7.84
CA LEU A 140 -11.02 -1.80 6.95
C LEU A 140 -12.37 -1.11 7.03
N ALA A 141 -12.86 -0.84 8.24
CA ALA A 141 -14.13 -0.13 8.44
C ALA A 141 -14.14 1.25 7.77
N GLU A 142 -13.05 2.02 7.85
CA GLU A 142 -12.90 3.32 7.19
C GLU A 142 -12.98 3.20 5.66
N ASN A 143 -12.36 2.16 5.07
CA ASN A 143 -12.46 1.88 3.63
C ASN A 143 -13.89 1.52 3.20
N PHE A 144 -14.63 0.77 4.03
CA PHE A 144 -16.04 0.45 3.76
C PHE A 144 -16.95 1.68 3.86
N VAL A 145 -16.73 2.56 4.85
CA VAL A 145 -17.49 3.80 5.01
C VAL A 145 -17.25 4.70 3.79
N SER A 146 -16.00 4.88 3.37
CA SER A 146 -15.66 5.68 2.18
C SER A 146 -16.33 5.16 0.90
N LEU A 147 -16.29 3.84 0.65
CA LEU A 147 -16.99 3.24 -0.50
C LEU A 147 -18.53 3.37 -0.40
N GLY A 148 -19.07 3.27 0.82
CA GLY A 148 -20.50 3.44 1.09
C GLY A 148 -20.99 4.86 0.85
N ASP A 149 -20.21 5.86 1.24
CA ASP A 149 -20.52 7.27 1.02
C ASP A 149 -20.46 7.60 -0.48
N VAL A 150 -19.46 7.11 -1.20
CA VAL A 150 -19.39 7.24 -2.67
C VAL A 150 -20.60 6.61 -3.35
N ALA A 151 -21.04 5.42 -2.91
CA ALA A 151 -22.22 4.76 -3.49
C ALA A 151 -23.52 5.55 -3.22
N LYS A 152 -23.69 6.11 -2.02
CA LYS A 152 -24.83 6.96 -1.67
C LYS A 152 -24.82 8.25 -2.47
N THR A 153 -23.67 8.92 -2.58
CA THR A 153 -23.53 10.12 -3.42
C THR A 153 -23.92 9.80 -4.85
N SER A 154 -23.43 8.70 -5.44
CA SER A 154 -23.83 8.28 -6.79
C SER A 154 -25.34 8.09 -6.91
N SER A 155 -25.98 7.36 -5.98
CA SER A 155 -27.44 7.16 -5.98
C SER A 155 -28.20 8.49 -5.93
N ASN A 156 -27.87 9.35 -4.96
CA ASN A 156 -28.50 10.65 -4.81
C ASN A 156 -28.30 11.52 -6.07
N THR A 157 -27.14 11.41 -6.72
CA THR A 157 -26.85 12.16 -7.94
C THR A 157 -27.69 11.65 -9.11
N TYR A 158 -27.89 10.33 -9.23
CA TYR A 158 -28.79 9.74 -10.22
C TYR A 158 -30.24 10.21 -10.02
N ASP A 159 -30.73 10.20 -8.78
CA ASP A 159 -32.08 10.66 -8.46
C ASP A 159 -32.28 12.14 -8.82
N LEU A 160 -31.30 13.00 -8.48
CA LEU A 160 -31.31 14.42 -8.84
C LEU A 160 -31.28 14.65 -10.35
N ILE A 161 -30.49 13.87 -11.11
CA ILE A 161 -30.42 13.97 -12.56
C ILE A 161 -31.76 13.56 -13.19
N GLN A 162 -32.43 12.54 -12.64
CA GLN A 162 -33.74 12.12 -13.11
C GLN A 162 -34.81 13.20 -12.87
N ASP A 163 -34.79 13.88 -11.72
CA ASP A 163 -35.69 14.99 -11.43
C ASP A 163 -35.45 16.18 -12.38
N VAL A 164 -34.20 16.49 -12.69
CA VAL A 164 -33.85 17.52 -13.68
C VAL A 164 -34.37 17.14 -15.07
N HIS A 165 -34.21 15.88 -15.49
CA HIS A 165 -34.70 15.40 -16.77
C HIS A 165 -36.23 15.52 -16.88
N SER A 166 -36.97 15.09 -15.86
CA SER A 166 -38.43 15.20 -15.85
C SER A 166 -38.92 16.65 -15.89
N THR A 167 -38.22 17.56 -15.20
CA THR A 167 -38.51 18.99 -15.22
C THR A 167 -38.20 19.58 -16.61
N GLN A 168 -37.10 19.18 -17.23
CA GLN A 168 -36.73 19.61 -18.58
C GLN A 168 -37.73 19.15 -19.62
N GLU A 169 -38.22 17.90 -19.56
CA GLU A 169 -39.27 17.40 -20.44
C GLU A 169 -40.56 18.23 -20.28
N GLY A 170 -40.98 18.49 -19.04
CA GLY A 170 -42.15 19.34 -18.76
C GLY A 170 -42.01 20.77 -19.30
N LEU A 171 -40.82 21.37 -19.18
CA LEU A 171 -40.52 22.69 -19.75
C LEU A 171 -40.49 22.65 -21.29
N SER A 172 -39.91 21.61 -21.88
CA SER A 172 -39.83 21.45 -23.34
C SER A 172 -41.21 21.36 -23.99
N LEU A 173 -42.14 20.63 -23.38
CA LEU A 173 -43.53 20.49 -23.82
C LEU A 173 -44.28 21.83 -23.78
N ARG A 174 -44.02 22.66 -22.78
CA ARG A 174 -44.61 24.00 -22.67
C ARG A 174 -44.06 24.96 -23.72
N ILE A 175 -42.76 24.86 -24.05
CA ILE A 175 -42.14 25.68 -25.09
C ILE A 175 -42.68 25.31 -26.47
N THR A 176 -42.80 24.02 -26.79
CA THR A 176 -43.39 23.59 -28.07
C THR A 176 -44.86 23.98 -28.18
N ALA A 177 -45.65 23.87 -27.11
CA ALA A 177 -47.03 24.34 -27.09
C ALA A 177 -47.18 25.87 -27.30
N SER A 178 -46.18 26.65 -26.86
CA SER A 178 -46.16 28.10 -27.07
C SER A 178 -45.70 28.51 -28.49
N ASN A 179 -44.98 27.64 -29.20
CA ASN A 179 -44.51 27.88 -30.57
C ASN A 179 -45.50 27.43 -31.65
N THR A 180 -46.57 26.71 -31.27
CA THR A 180 -47.62 26.22 -32.18
C THR A 180 -48.90 27.08 -32.19
N ASN A 181 -48.89 28.24 -31.51
CA ASN A 181 -49.89 29.31 -31.65
C ASN A 181 -49.27 30.48 -32.42
#